data_AF-A0A496VAY7-F1
#
_entry.id   AF-A0A496VAY7-F1
#
_cell.length_a   1.000
_cell.length_b   1.000
_cell.length_c   1.000
_cell.angle_alpha   90.00
_cell.angle_beta   90.00
_cell.angle_gamma   90.00
#
_symmetry.space_group_name_H-M   'P 1'
#
loop_
_entity.id
_entity.type
_entity.pdbx_description
1 polymer ?
#
loop_
_entity_poly.entity_id
_entity_poly.type
_entity_poly.pdbx_seq_one_letter_code
_entity_poly.pdbx_strand_id
1 'polypeptide(L)'
;MNNIPRQQLHALITQQGHAVCYDPNQCESRLRELCPEHPREINLLISALKENVMAELLAVSEDTPKDAVLSKLAQRLYNNLGMAPEEAHWAVESWALALGVIETASFTTSQADTTAKPSHSKITAADREWWNRLDYEWKGFFKKTFKIQGEPNDAQLAKQVHLQELSCSNSQISRLEPLSHLTDLQVLTCSHNKIVSLGPLQNLTQLRILD
;
A
#
# COMPACT_ATOMS: atom_id res chain seq x y z
N MET A 1 -4.49 -4.28 -2.66
CA MET A 1 -5.91 -4.71 -2.56
C MET A 1 -6.69 -3.57 -1.93
N ASN A 2 -7.81 -3.16 -2.51
CA ASN A 2 -8.50 -1.94 -2.08
C ASN A 2 -9.05 -2.05 -0.66
N ASN A 3 -8.89 -1.00 0.13
CA ASN A 3 -9.39 -0.96 1.51
C ASN A 3 -10.89 -0.61 1.59
N ILE A 4 -11.47 -0.09 0.52
CA ILE A 4 -12.87 0.38 0.49
C ILE A 4 -13.85 -0.76 0.82
N PRO A 5 -13.79 -1.96 0.19
CA PRO A 5 -14.71 -3.05 0.50
C PRO A 5 -14.57 -3.57 1.93
N ARG A 6 -13.34 -3.62 2.45
CA ARG A 6 -13.05 -3.99 3.85
C ARG A 6 -13.68 -2.98 4.84
N GLN A 7 -13.57 -1.68 4.55
CA GLN A 7 -14.18 -0.63 5.37
C GLN A 7 -15.72 -0.69 5.34
N GLN A 8 -16.31 -0.90 4.16
CA GLN A 8 -17.76 -1.06 4.04
C GLN A 8 -18.27 -2.32 4.75
N LEU A 9 -17.51 -3.41 4.71
CA LEU A 9 -17.83 -4.62 5.46
C LEU A 9 -17.88 -4.34 6.96
N HIS A 10 -16.88 -3.65 7.52
CA HIS A 10 -16.89 -3.27 8.93
C HIS A 10 -18.07 -2.36 9.29
N ALA A 11 -18.39 -1.39 8.43
CA ALA A 11 -19.57 -0.54 8.60
C ALA A 11 -20.88 -1.34 8.56
N LEU A 12 -21.01 -2.32 7.66
CA LEU A 12 -22.16 -3.22 7.59
C LEU A 12 -22.33 -4.05 8.87
N ILE A 13 -21.25 -4.61 9.41
CA ILE A 13 -21.30 -5.38 10.66
C ILE A 13 -21.66 -4.47 11.83
N THR A 14 -21.19 -3.23 11.85
CA THR A 14 -21.55 -2.26 12.88
C THR A 14 -23.03 -1.83 12.79
N GLN A 15 -23.57 -1.71 11.57
CA GLN A 15 -24.95 -1.28 11.34
C GLN A 15 -26.00 -2.40 11.46
N GLN A 16 -25.71 -3.59 10.94
CA GLN A 16 -26.64 -4.73 10.86
C GLN A 16 -26.29 -5.85 11.86
N GLY A 17 -25.16 -5.73 12.56
CA GLY A 17 -24.65 -6.76 13.45
C GLY A 17 -24.12 -7.99 12.70
N HIS A 18 -23.99 -9.09 13.44
CA HIS A 18 -23.51 -10.37 12.92
C HIS A 18 -24.49 -11.06 11.96
N ALA A 19 -25.67 -10.50 11.70
CA ALA A 19 -26.66 -11.06 10.77
C ALA A 19 -26.09 -11.27 9.36
N VAL A 20 -25.18 -10.38 8.93
CA VAL A 20 -24.49 -10.44 7.63
C VAL A 20 -23.55 -11.66 7.53
N CYS A 21 -23.17 -12.25 8.65
CA CYS A 21 -22.27 -13.40 8.72
C CYS A 21 -23.00 -14.74 8.48
N TYR A 22 -24.33 -14.76 8.49
CA TYR A 22 -25.12 -15.99 8.34
C TYR A 22 -25.59 -16.22 6.89
N ASP A 23 -25.77 -15.15 6.11
CA ASP A 23 -26.25 -15.22 4.72
C ASP A 23 -25.26 -14.62 3.73
N PRO A 24 -24.48 -15.46 3.00
CA PRO A 24 -23.53 -14.98 2.00
C PRO A 24 -24.16 -14.18 0.87
N ASN A 25 -25.36 -14.55 0.42
CA ASN A 25 -26.04 -13.88 -0.68
C ASN A 25 -26.52 -12.46 -0.29
N GLN A 26 -26.95 -12.29 0.96
CA GLN A 26 -27.32 -10.97 1.47
C GLN A 26 -26.09 -10.09 1.65
N CYS A 27 -25.00 -10.64 2.19
CA CYS A 27 -23.72 -9.94 2.29
C CYS A 27 -23.21 -9.49 0.91
N GLU A 28 -23.27 -10.38 -0.09
CA GLU A 28 -22.85 -10.07 -1.46
C GLU A 28 -23.67 -8.92 -2.06
N SER A 29 -25.00 -8.99 -1.92
CA SER A 29 -25.91 -7.98 -2.47
C SER A 29 -25.64 -6.60 -1.86
N ARG A 30 -25.52 -6.53 -0.52
CA ARG A 30 -25.24 -5.27 0.19
C ARG A 30 -23.86 -4.71 -0.13
N LEU A 31 -22.83 -5.55 -0.22
CA LEU A 31 -21.50 -5.10 -0.60
C LEU A 31 -21.45 -4.61 -2.05
N ARG A 32 -22.16 -5.25 -2.98
CA ARG A 32 -22.29 -4.74 -4.36
C ARG A 32 -23.04 -3.41 -4.43
N GLU A 33 -24.06 -3.21 -3.61
CA GLU A 33 -24.78 -1.92 -3.52
C GLU A 33 -23.86 -0.80 -3.02
N LEU A 34 -23.00 -1.08 -2.04
CA LEU A 34 -22.09 -0.10 -1.44
C LEU A 34 -20.82 0.15 -2.27
N CYS A 35 -20.32 -0.86 -2.99
CA CYS A 35 -19.03 -0.83 -3.69
C CYS A 35 -19.08 -1.53 -5.06
N PRO A 36 -19.84 -1.01 -6.03
CA PRO A 36 -19.96 -1.63 -7.36
C PRO A 36 -18.62 -1.67 -8.14
N GLU A 37 -17.68 -0.77 -7.82
CA GLU A 37 -16.40 -0.65 -8.51
C GLU A 37 -15.38 -1.75 -8.16
N HIS A 38 -15.65 -2.58 -7.14
CA HIS A 38 -14.68 -3.56 -6.60
C HIS A 38 -15.26 -4.99 -6.52
N PRO A 39 -15.74 -5.58 -7.63
CA PRO A 39 -16.37 -6.89 -7.62
C PRO A 39 -15.41 -8.03 -7.25
N ARG A 40 -14.10 -7.88 -7.51
CA ARG A 40 -13.09 -8.89 -7.19
C ARG A 40 -12.96 -9.06 -5.68
N GLU A 41 -12.74 -7.96 -4.96
CA GLU A 41 -12.61 -7.93 -3.51
C GLU A 41 -13.89 -8.41 -2.81
N ILE A 42 -15.06 -8.04 -3.33
CA ILE A 42 -16.35 -8.54 -2.82
C ILE A 42 -16.39 -10.07 -2.94
N ASN A 43 -16.07 -10.62 -4.12
CA ASN A 43 -16.06 -12.07 -4.32
C ASN A 43 -15.10 -12.79 -3.35
N LEU A 44 -13.95 -12.19 -3.03
CA LEU A 44 -13.01 -12.72 -2.05
C LEU A 44 -13.62 -12.77 -0.64
N LEU A 45 -14.24 -11.69 -0.19
CA LEU A 45 -14.91 -11.62 1.11
C LEU A 45 -16.05 -12.65 1.22
N ILE A 46 -16.85 -12.78 0.16
CA ILE A 46 -17.95 -13.74 0.10
C ILE A 46 -17.45 -15.19 0.05
N SER A 47 -16.32 -15.44 -0.61
CA SER A 47 -15.73 -16.77 -0.63
C SER A 47 -15.19 -17.17 0.74
N ALA A 48 -14.56 -16.24 1.46
CA ALA A 48 -14.16 -16.47 2.85
C ALA A 48 -15.37 -16.76 3.75
N LEU A 49 -16.48 -16.06 3.54
CA LEU A 49 -17.72 -16.32 4.25
C LEU A 49 -18.29 -17.72 3.96
N LYS A 50 -18.27 -18.16 2.69
CA LYS A 50 -18.72 -19.49 2.27
C LYS A 50 -17.86 -20.63 2.83
N GLU A 51 -16.57 -20.40 3.03
CA GLU A 51 -15.65 -21.37 3.65
C GLU A 51 -15.76 -21.44 5.18
N ASN A 52 -16.77 -20.79 5.76
CA ASN A 52 -17.09 -20.80 7.18
C ASN A 52 -15.95 -20.26 8.06
N VAL A 53 -15.13 -19.36 7.50
CA VAL A 53 -14.02 -18.67 8.18
C VAL A 53 -14.54 -17.92 9.42
N MET A 54 -15.77 -17.40 9.35
CA MET A 54 -16.41 -16.62 10.41
C MET A 54 -16.68 -17.42 11.68
N ALA A 55 -17.14 -18.67 11.55
CA ALA A 55 -17.38 -19.52 12.71
C ALA A 55 -16.08 -19.84 13.45
N GLU A 56 -14.99 -20.06 12.72
CA GLU A 56 -13.67 -20.34 13.30
C GLU A 56 -13.06 -19.07 13.94
N LEU A 57 -13.24 -17.89 13.34
CA LEU A 57 -12.82 -16.60 13.91
C LEU A 57 -13.59 -16.22 15.19
N LEU A 58 -14.89 -16.48 15.24
CA LEU A 58 -15.71 -16.25 16.44
C LEU A 58 -15.43 -17.26 17.56
N ALA A 59 -14.94 -18.46 17.21
CA ALA A 59 -14.53 -19.48 18.16
C ALA A 59 -13.13 -19.23 18.76
N VAL A 60 -12.39 -18.22 18.28
CA VAL A 60 -11.08 -17.86 18.81
C VAL A 60 -11.24 -17.19 20.18
N SER A 61 -10.86 -17.91 21.23
CA SER A 61 -10.70 -17.36 22.58
C SER A 61 -9.42 -16.50 22.69
N GLU A 62 -9.40 -15.54 23.63
CA GLU A 62 -8.31 -14.56 23.82
C GLU A 62 -6.90 -15.18 23.99
N ASP A 63 -6.79 -16.42 24.49
CA ASP A 63 -5.53 -17.15 24.73
C ASP A 63 -4.90 -17.77 23.46
N THR A 64 -5.61 -17.77 22.33
CA THR A 64 -5.12 -18.43 21.10
C THR A 64 -4.33 -17.46 20.23
N PRO A 65 -3.15 -17.84 19.68
CA PRO A 65 -2.39 -16.98 18.77
C PRO A 65 -3.21 -16.70 17.50
N LYS A 66 -3.74 -15.48 17.39
CA LYS A 66 -4.62 -15.03 16.31
C LYS A 66 -3.96 -15.20 14.94
N ASP A 67 -2.66 -14.94 14.85
CA ASP A 67 -1.87 -15.11 13.61
C ASP A 67 -1.84 -16.53 13.07
N ALA A 68 -1.75 -17.52 13.96
CA ALA A 68 -1.75 -18.92 13.57
C ALA A 68 -3.13 -19.31 13.00
N VAL A 69 -4.20 -18.79 13.58
CA VAL A 69 -5.58 -19.01 13.11
C VAL A 69 -5.79 -18.32 11.76
N LEU A 70 -5.37 -17.06 11.61
CA LEU A 70 -5.46 -16.33 10.33
C LEU A 70 -4.69 -17.05 9.21
N SER A 71 -3.45 -17.45 9.49
CA SER A 71 -2.60 -18.17 8.53
C SER A 71 -3.21 -19.51 8.12
N LYS A 72 -3.76 -20.26 9.08
CA LYS A 72 -4.43 -21.55 8.84
C LYS A 72 -5.68 -21.37 7.97
N LEU A 73 -6.48 -20.33 8.24
CA LEU A 73 -7.67 -19.99 7.46
C LEU A 73 -7.31 -19.54 6.05
N ALA A 74 -6.28 -18.71 5.90
CA ALA A 74 -5.77 -18.29 4.59
C ALA A 74 -5.25 -19.49 3.78
N GLN A 75 -4.50 -20.39 4.41
CA GLN A 75 -4.03 -21.62 3.76
C GLN A 75 -5.18 -22.51 3.30
N ARG A 76 -6.27 -22.56 4.08
CA ARG A 76 -7.48 -23.31 3.71
C ARG A 76 -8.17 -22.71 2.49
N LEU A 77 -8.28 -21.38 2.40
CA LEU A 77 -8.82 -20.70 1.22
C LEU A 77 -7.95 -20.96 -0.01
N TYR A 78 -6.63 -20.91 0.13
CA TYR A 78 -5.69 -21.27 -0.95
C TYR A 78 -5.92 -22.71 -1.44
N ASN A 79 -6.00 -23.68 -0.52
CA ASN A 79 -6.17 -25.10 -0.87
C ASN A 79 -7.55 -25.42 -1.46
N ASN A 80 -8.62 -24.82 -0.94
CA ASN A 80 -9.99 -25.16 -1.33
C ASN A 80 -10.46 -24.40 -2.57
N LEU A 81 -10.08 -23.14 -2.70
CA LEU A 81 -10.57 -22.24 -3.76
C LEU A 81 -9.51 -21.94 -4.82
N GLY A 82 -8.25 -22.37 -4.62
CA GLY A 82 -7.15 -22.02 -5.50
C GLY A 82 -6.83 -20.52 -5.53
N MET A 83 -7.27 -19.78 -4.49
CA MET A 83 -7.03 -18.35 -4.37
C MET A 83 -5.54 -18.07 -4.19
N ALA A 84 -5.06 -16.91 -4.64
CA ALA A 84 -3.68 -16.53 -4.35
C ALA A 84 -3.47 -16.38 -2.83
N PRO A 85 -2.28 -16.71 -2.29
CA PRO A 85 -2.04 -16.64 -0.85
C PRO A 85 -2.26 -15.22 -0.31
N GLU A 86 -1.94 -14.18 -1.06
CA GLU A 86 -2.16 -12.77 -0.68
C GLU A 86 -3.66 -12.43 -0.58
N GLU A 87 -4.46 -12.98 -1.50
CA GLU A 87 -5.90 -12.77 -1.55
C GLU A 87 -6.61 -13.47 -0.38
N ALA A 88 -6.19 -14.69 -0.10
CA ALA A 88 -6.68 -15.47 1.02
C ALA A 88 -6.39 -14.77 2.36
N HIS A 89 -5.16 -14.30 2.56
CA HIS A 89 -4.80 -13.54 3.77
C HIS A 89 -5.64 -12.27 3.88
N TRP A 90 -5.75 -11.48 2.81
CA TRP A 90 -6.54 -10.26 2.81
C TRP A 90 -8.01 -10.49 3.16
N ALA A 91 -8.63 -11.56 2.66
CA ALA A 91 -10.03 -11.87 2.91
C ALA A 91 -10.28 -12.25 4.39
N VAL A 92 -9.44 -13.12 4.95
CA VAL A 92 -9.54 -13.55 6.35
C VAL A 92 -9.29 -12.37 7.30
N GLU A 93 -8.27 -11.57 7.01
CA GLU A 93 -7.92 -10.39 7.80
C GLU A 93 -9.03 -9.34 7.78
N SER A 94 -9.65 -9.12 6.62
CA SER A 94 -10.78 -8.19 6.48
C SER A 94 -11.94 -8.56 7.40
N TRP A 95 -12.25 -9.85 7.49
CA TRP A 95 -13.28 -10.35 8.40
C TRP A 95 -12.88 -10.29 9.87
N ALA A 96 -11.63 -10.62 10.20
CA ALA A 96 -11.12 -10.53 11.56
C ALA A 96 -11.13 -9.08 12.10
N LEU A 97 -10.81 -8.11 11.24
CA LEU A 97 -10.97 -6.68 11.54
C LEU A 97 -12.44 -6.29 11.69
N ALA A 98 -13.29 -6.77 10.78
CA ALA A 98 -14.70 -6.43 10.78
C ALA A 98 -15.42 -6.93 12.05
N LEU A 99 -15.02 -8.09 12.57
CA LEU A 99 -15.50 -8.68 13.81
C LEU A 99 -14.85 -8.09 15.08
N GLY A 100 -13.82 -7.25 14.95
CA GLY A 100 -13.07 -6.73 16.09
C GLY A 100 -12.20 -7.77 16.81
N VAL A 101 -11.91 -8.91 16.17
CA VAL A 101 -11.01 -9.94 16.71
C VAL A 101 -9.56 -9.43 16.75
N ILE A 102 -9.21 -8.55 15.80
CA ILE A 102 -7.91 -7.87 15.75
C ILE A 102 -8.10 -6.36 15.73
N GLU A 103 -7.29 -5.63 16.51
CA GLU A 103 -7.15 -4.18 16.37
C GLU A 103 -6.14 -3.87 15.27
N THR A 104 -6.42 -2.83 14.49
CA THR A 104 -5.64 -2.36 13.33
C THR A 104 -4.15 -2.09 13.61
N ALA A 105 -3.71 -2.14 14.87
CA ALA A 105 -2.37 -1.79 15.31
C ALA A 105 -1.34 -2.94 15.24
N SER A 106 -1.75 -4.20 15.07
CA SER A 106 -0.83 -5.33 15.28
C SER A 106 -0.07 -5.83 14.04
N PHE A 107 -0.46 -5.48 12.81
CA PHE A 107 0.21 -6.04 11.62
C PHE A 107 0.38 -5.04 10.46
N THR A 108 1.13 -3.95 10.71
CA THR A 108 1.90 -3.32 9.62
C THR A 108 3.09 -4.20 9.28
N THR A 109 2.87 -5.36 8.68
CA THR A 109 3.90 -6.06 7.91
C THR A 109 3.21 -6.76 6.76
N SER A 110 3.55 -6.28 5.56
CA SER A 110 3.24 -6.89 4.27
C SER A 110 1.82 -6.74 3.71
N GLN A 111 1.36 -5.50 3.52
CA GLN A 111 0.48 -5.16 2.39
C GLN A 111 0.77 -3.75 1.87
N ALA A 112 1.86 -3.64 1.10
CA ALA A 112 1.98 -2.59 0.10
C ALA A 112 1.24 -3.07 -1.15
N ASP A 113 -0.06 -2.77 -1.26
CA ASP A 113 -0.58 -2.32 -2.55
C ASP A 113 -1.96 -1.65 -2.39
N THR A 114 -2.03 -0.48 -3.01
CA THR A 114 -3.19 0.23 -3.55
C THR A 114 -4.21 0.91 -2.63
N THR A 115 -4.32 2.22 -2.91
CA THR A 115 -5.40 3.17 -2.61
C THR A 115 -5.56 3.63 -1.17
N ALA A 116 -4.79 4.65 -0.79
CA ALA A 116 -5.32 5.88 -0.22
C ALA A 116 -4.19 6.90 -0.07
N LYS A 117 -4.40 8.08 -0.68
CA LYS A 117 -3.66 9.33 -0.52
C LYS A 117 -2.88 9.41 0.83
N PRO A 118 -1.54 9.38 0.83
CA PRO A 118 -0.79 9.43 2.07
C PRO A 118 -0.69 10.89 2.53
N SER A 119 -1.29 11.20 3.69
CA SER A 119 -0.86 12.34 4.48
C SER A 119 0.59 12.11 4.89
N HIS A 120 1.48 12.89 4.29
CA HIS A 120 2.93 12.93 4.49
C HIS A 120 3.32 12.88 5.98
N SER A 121 4.05 11.84 6.39
CA SER A 121 4.96 11.92 7.56
C SER A 121 5.80 10.66 7.82
N LYS A 122 5.55 9.51 7.19
CA LYS A 122 6.35 8.29 7.45
C LYS A 122 7.16 7.87 6.23
N ILE A 123 8.49 8.00 6.35
CA ILE A 123 9.48 7.35 5.48
C ILE A 123 9.24 5.85 5.44
N THR A 124 9.29 5.27 4.25
CA THR A 124 9.25 3.83 4.05
C THR A 124 10.65 3.26 3.91
N ALA A 125 10.82 1.95 4.15
CA ALA A 125 12.09 1.26 3.91
C ALA A 125 12.54 1.40 2.44
N ALA A 126 11.59 1.46 1.50
CA ALA A 126 11.86 1.69 0.09
C ALA A 126 12.52 3.05 -0.18
N ASP A 127 12.18 4.10 0.58
CA ASP A 127 12.83 5.41 0.44
C ASP A 127 14.30 5.37 0.87
N ARG A 128 14.60 4.60 1.93
CA ARG A 128 15.98 4.40 2.38
C ARG A 128 16.77 3.56 1.38
N GLU A 129 16.16 2.52 0.81
CA GLU A 129 16.78 1.74 -0.26
C GLU A 129 17.01 2.57 -1.53
N TRP A 130 16.07 3.44 -1.90
CA TRP A 130 16.25 4.41 -2.98
C TRP A 130 17.49 5.27 -2.74
N TRP A 131 17.63 5.85 -1.54
CA TRP A 131 18.80 6.66 -1.22
C TRP A 131 20.11 5.87 -1.34
N ASN A 132 20.12 4.62 -0.88
CA ASN A 132 21.29 3.76 -0.96
C ASN A 132 21.67 3.43 -2.41
N ARG A 133 20.69 3.28 -3.29
CA ARG A 133 20.87 3.00 -4.72
C ARG A 133 21.23 4.21 -5.56
N LEU A 134 21.12 5.44 -5.05
CA LEU A 134 21.54 6.65 -5.76
C LEU A 134 23.03 6.61 -6.08
N ASP A 135 23.37 7.04 -7.30
CA ASP A 135 24.74 7.28 -7.74
C ASP A 135 25.39 8.43 -6.97
N TYR A 136 26.73 8.49 -7.05
CA TYR A 136 27.51 9.53 -6.40
C TYR A 136 27.10 10.95 -6.84
N GLU A 137 26.77 11.15 -8.12
CA GLU A 137 26.31 12.44 -8.66
C GLU A 137 25.03 12.91 -7.97
N TRP A 138 24.04 12.02 -7.87
CA TRP A 138 22.77 12.30 -7.20
C TRP A 138 22.91 12.50 -5.70
N LYS A 139 23.68 11.64 -5.02
CA LYS A 139 23.98 11.81 -3.59
C LYS A 139 24.67 13.15 -3.34
N GLY A 140 25.62 13.53 -4.18
CA GLY A 140 26.32 14.82 -4.11
C GLY A 140 25.36 16.01 -4.30
N PHE A 141 24.49 15.93 -5.32
CA PHE A 141 23.46 16.92 -5.57
C PHE A 141 22.51 17.07 -4.37
N PHE A 142 21.90 15.99 -3.89
CA PHE A 142 20.95 16.06 -2.78
C PHE A 142 21.62 16.56 -1.49
N LYS A 143 22.86 16.13 -1.20
CA LYS A 143 23.62 16.64 -0.06
C LYS A 143 23.87 18.15 -0.18
N LYS A 144 24.18 18.66 -1.38
CA LYS A 144 24.40 20.08 -1.63
C LYS A 144 23.10 20.88 -1.51
N THR A 145 22.02 20.41 -2.14
CA THR A 145 20.71 21.07 -2.20
C THR A 145 20.07 21.16 -0.82
N PHE A 146 20.15 20.09 -0.04
CA PHE A 146 19.57 20.02 1.31
C PHE A 146 20.57 20.34 2.42
N LYS A 147 21.80 20.73 2.08
CA LYS A 147 22.90 21.04 3.02
C LYS A 147 23.11 19.94 4.07
N ILE A 148 23.09 18.69 3.63
CA ILE A 148 23.23 17.51 4.50
C ILE A 148 24.70 17.11 4.56
N GLN A 149 25.26 17.06 5.77
CA GLN A 149 26.58 16.49 6.02
C GLN A 149 26.42 15.01 6.42
N GLY A 150 26.43 14.11 5.43
CA GLY A 150 26.36 12.66 5.66
C GLY A 150 25.12 12.00 5.08
N GLU A 151 24.51 11.09 5.83
CA GLU A 151 23.26 10.40 5.47
C GLU A 151 22.05 11.26 5.84
N PRO A 152 21.02 11.35 4.98
CA PRO A 152 19.81 12.10 5.28
C PRO A 152 19.04 11.40 6.39
N ASN A 153 18.61 12.16 7.39
CA ASN A 153 17.68 11.66 8.39
C ASN A 153 16.28 11.49 7.77
N ASP A 154 15.39 10.76 8.42
CA ASP A 154 14.08 10.41 7.87
C ASP A 154 13.27 11.64 7.43
N ALA A 155 13.32 12.73 8.20
CA ALA A 155 12.64 13.97 7.82
C ALA A 155 13.21 14.63 6.55
N GLN A 156 14.51 14.49 6.30
CA GLN A 156 15.18 15.03 5.11
C GLN A 156 14.90 14.16 3.90
N LEU A 157 14.93 12.85 4.07
CA LEU A 157 14.59 11.89 3.04
C LEU A 157 13.12 12.05 2.63
N ALA A 158 12.22 12.32 3.57
CA ALA A 158 10.79 12.53 3.29
C ALA A 158 10.59 13.75 2.40
N LYS A 159 11.35 14.82 2.67
CA LYS A 159 11.37 16.02 1.82
C LYS A 159 11.95 15.78 0.43
N GLN A 160 12.86 14.83 0.28
CA GLN A 160 13.47 14.51 -1.01
C GLN A 160 12.53 13.67 -1.88
N VAL A 161 11.87 12.66 -1.32
CA VAL A 161 10.99 11.75 -2.07
C VAL A 161 9.64 12.39 -2.43
N HIS A 162 9.15 13.32 -1.60
CA HIS A 162 7.89 14.08 -1.85
C HIS A 162 8.12 15.45 -2.48
N LEU A 163 9.25 15.63 -3.15
CA LEU A 163 9.61 16.92 -3.71
C LEU A 163 8.80 17.20 -4.98
N GLN A 164 8.12 18.34 -5.01
CA GLN A 164 7.32 18.76 -6.17
C GLN A 164 8.13 19.52 -7.22
N GLU A 165 9.21 20.18 -6.81
CA GLU A 165 10.02 21.02 -7.69
C GLU A 165 11.50 20.72 -7.51
N LEU A 166 12.13 20.16 -8.54
CA LEU A 166 13.54 19.78 -8.55
C LEU A 166 14.30 20.58 -9.60
N SER A 167 15.25 21.38 -9.15
CA SER A 167 16.23 22.02 -10.03
C SER A 167 17.58 21.35 -9.85
N CYS A 168 17.96 20.54 -10.83
CA CYS A 168 19.26 19.88 -10.91
C CYS A 168 20.14 20.44 -12.02
N SER A 169 19.91 21.69 -12.45
CA SER A 169 20.70 22.33 -13.50
C SER A 169 22.19 22.36 -13.17
N ASN A 170 23.03 22.14 -14.18
CA ASN A 170 24.49 22.18 -14.07
C ASN A 170 25.07 21.23 -12.99
N SER A 171 24.48 20.04 -12.83
CA SER A 171 24.86 19.05 -11.81
C SER A 171 25.63 17.85 -12.38
N GLN A 172 26.06 17.93 -13.65
CA GLN A 172 26.77 16.88 -14.39
C GLN A 172 26.02 15.54 -14.50
N ILE A 173 24.73 15.51 -14.17
CA ILE A 173 23.93 14.29 -14.10
C ILE A 173 23.81 13.69 -15.50
N SER A 174 24.13 12.39 -15.60
CA SER A 174 24.04 11.66 -16.87
C SER A 174 22.82 10.74 -16.95
N ARG A 175 22.32 10.27 -15.79
CA ARG A 175 21.23 9.30 -15.68
C ARG A 175 20.10 9.82 -14.79
N LEU A 176 18.88 9.69 -15.27
CA LEU A 176 17.66 10.11 -14.56
C LEU A 176 16.92 8.95 -13.88
N GLU A 177 17.49 7.74 -13.85
CA GLU A 177 16.86 6.56 -13.23
C GLU A 177 16.34 6.83 -11.81
N PRO A 178 17.05 7.57 -10.94
CA PRO A 178 16.55 7.79 -9.59
C PRO A 178 15.34 8.73 -9.50
N LEU A 179 15.04 9.49 -10.57
CA LEU A 179 13.88 10.36 -10.61
C LEU A 179 12.58 9.59 -10.71
N SER A 180 12.58 8.34 -11.20
CA SER A 180 11.35 7.55 -11.30
C SER A 180 10.69 7.27 -9.94
N HIS A 181 11.42 7.41 -8.84
CA HIS A 181 10.91 7.26 -7.47
C HIS A 181 10.24 8.53 -6.95
N LEU A 182 10.48 9.70 -7.57
CA LEU A 182 9.94 10.99 -7.15
C LEU A 182 8.56 11.22 -7.77
N THR A 183 7.58 10.38 -7.42
CA THR A 183 6.25 10.38 -8.07
C THR A 183 5.46 11.67 -7.91
N ASP A 184 5.79 12.48 -6.89
CA ASP A 184 5.15 13.76 -6.61
C ASP A 184 5.76 14.94 -7.39
N LEU A 185 6.80 14.70 -8.19
CA LEU A 185 7.52 15.72 -8.93
C LEU A 185 6.64 16.33 -10.03
N GLN A 186 6.44 17.64 -9.95
CA GLN A 186 5.63 18.44 -10.88
C GLN A 186 6.49 19.31 -11.80
N VAL A 187 7.63 19.79 -11.29
CA VAL A 187 8.56 20.66 -12.03
C VAL A 187 9.96 20.05 -11.96
N LEU A 188 10.54 19.77 -13.12
CA LEU A 188 11.91 19.31 -13.25
C LEU A 188 12.68 20.28 -14.15
N THR A 189 13.69 20.93 -13.60
CA THR A 189 14.68 21.69 -14.37
C THR A 189 16.00 20.93 -14.33
N CYS A 190 16.41 20.41 -15.49
CA CYS A 190 17.60 19.58 -15.66
C CYS A 190 18.54 20.10 -16.75
N SER A 191 18.39 21.36 -17.13
CA SER A 191 19.23 22.07 -18.09
C SER A 191 20.74 22.05 -17.75
N HIS A 192 21.59 22.05 -18.78
CA HIS A 192 23.06 22.00 -18.63
C HIS A 192 23.59 20.75 -17.90
N ASN A 193 22.93 19.60 -18.09
CA ASN A 193 23.42 18.28 -17.66
C ASN A 193 23.88 17.43 -18.86
N LYS A 194 24.35 16.20 -18.58
CA LYS A 194 24.82 15.24 -19.60
C LYS A 194 23.79 14.13 -19.86
N ILE A 195 22.51 14.47 -19.77
CA ILE A 195 21.41 13.51 -19.85
C ILE A 195 21.29 12.99 -21.28
N VAL A 196 21.42 11.68 -21.46
CA VAL A 196 21.34 11.03 -22.77
C VAL A 196 19.94 10.49 -23.05
N SER A 197 19.16 10.21 -22.00
CA SER A 197 17.81 9.64 -22.13
C SER A 197 16.87 10.15 -21.04
N LEU A 198 15.63 10.44 -21.45
CA LEU A 198 14.52 10.84 -20.58
C LEU A 198 13.59 9.66 -20.23
N GLY A 199 13.92 8.43 -20.65
CA GLY A 199 13.12 7.23 -20.38
C GLY A 199 12.64 7.08 -18.92
N PRO A 200 13.50 7.34 -17.91
CA PRO A 200 13.10 7.28 -16.51
C PRO A 200 11.98 8.25 -16.08
N LEU A 201 11.73 9.32 -16.84
CA LEU A 201 10.68 10.30 -16.54
C LEU A 201 9.28 9.81 -16.93
N GLN A 202 9.16 8.71 -17.68
CA GLN A 202 7.87 8.20 -18.15
C GLN A 202 6.92 7.84 -17.00
N ASN A 203 7.47 7.47 -15.85
CA ASN A 203 6.69 7.11 -14.66
C ASN A 203 6.25 8.32 -13.83
N LEU A 204 6.71 9.54 -14.16
CA LEU A 204 6.36 10.77 -13.46
C LEU A 204 5.04 11.34 -13.99
N THR A 205 3.94 10.70 -13.62
CA THR A 205 2.60 11.09 -14.09
C THR A 205 2.16 12.47 -13.62
N GLN A 206 2.80 13.02 -12.58
CA GLN A 206 2.52 14.35 -12.05
C GLN A 206 3.38 15.45 -12.68
N LEU A 207 4.36 15.11 -13.53
CA LEU A 207 5.28 16.08 -14.12
C LEU A 207 4.54 16.97 -15.13
N ARG A 208 4.50 18.28 -14.85
CA ARG A 208 3.85 19.30 -15.67
C ARG A 208 4.84 20.16 -16.45
N ILE A 209 6.02 20.40 -15.86
CA ILE A 209 7.04 21.29 -16.41
C ILE A 209 8.37 20.54 -16.47
N LEU A 210 8.98 20.50 -17.64
CA LEU A 210 10.30 19.94 -17.90
C LEU A 210 11.12 20.98 -18.68
N ASP A 211 12.24 21.43 -18.10
CA ASP A 211 13.16 22.43 -18.68
C ASP A 211 14.63 21.98 -18.64
#